data_AF-A0A820QNR5-F1
#
_entry.id   AF-A0A820QNR5-F1
#
_cell.length_a   1.000
_cell.length_b   1.000
_cell.length_c   1.000
_cell.angle_alpha   90.00
_cell.angle_beta   90.00
_cell.angle_gamma   90.00
#
_symmetry.space_group_name_H-M   'P 1'
#
loop_
_entity.id
_entity.type
_entity.pdbx_description
1 polymer ?
#
loop_
_entity_poly.entity_id
_entity_poly.type
_entity_poly.pdbx_seq_one_letter_code
_entity_poly.pdbx_strand_id
1 'polypeptide(L)'
;DHLNIQSNILETGIPSFWLTVLKNLDSYDYPIRSKDELCLKYLSDIRCILNPPNSQTTSFILEFHFLPSNPFFTETILTKYYSIRFQSNDSNPYQSYDGPEVDYCQGCSITWTSNHNLTIQKRNRRIRNKTTGAIRFIPVEKSIKSFFDFFSPPIIPTD
;
A
#
# COMPACT_ATOMS: atom_id res chain seq x y z
N ASP A 1 1.38 24.42 -8.11
CA ASP A 1 2.24 23.30 -7.66
C ASP A 1 2.04 21.96 -8.37
N HIS A 2 0.99 21.74 -9.18
CA HIS A 2 0.85 20.51 -9.97
C HIS A 2 1.86 20.34 -11.12
N LEU A 3 2.44 21.44 -11.61
CA LEU A 3 3.32 21.46 -12.78
C LEU A 3 4.73 20.90 -12.51
N ASN A 4 5.18 20.86 -11.25
CA ASN A 4 6.56 20.50 -10.90
C ASN A 4 6.78 19.00 -10.68
N ILE A 5 5.70 18.20 -10.56
CA ILE A 5 5.80 16.74 -10.39
C ILE A 5 5.92 16.05 -11.76
N GLN A 6 5.35 16.65 -12.82
CA GLN A 6 5.40 16.06 -14.17
C GLN A 6 6.78 16.15 -14.83
N SER A 7 7.63 17.11 -14.44
CA SER A 7 8.89 17.40 -15.14
C SER A 7 10.07 16.46 -14.80
N ASN A 8 9.93 15.57 -13.81
CA ASN A 8 11.03 14.71 -13.33
C ASN A 8 10.97 13.25 -13.81
N ILE A 9 10.02 12.90 -14.69
CA ILE A 9 9.95 11.56 -15.28
C ILE A 9 10.62 11.66 -16.65
N LEU A 10 11.89 11.25 -16.74
CA LEU A 10 12.54 11.03 -18.04
C LEU A 10 11.78 9.89 -18.73
N GLU A 11 10.96 10.21 -19.73
CA GLU A 11 10.12 9.25 -20.46
C GLU A 11 10.99 8.34 -21.34
N THR A 12 11.49 7.25 -20.76
CA THR A 12 12.04 6.12 -21.52
C THR A 12 11.19 4.88 -21.26
N GLY A 13 10.88 4.12 -22.31
CA GLY A 13 9.99 2.96 -22.23
C GLY A 13 8.50 3.30 -22.39
N ILE A 14 7.62 2.47 -21.81
CA ILE A 14 6.15 2.65 -21.88
C ILE A 14 5.71 3.47 -20.66
N PRO A 15 5.24 4.72 -20.84
CA PRO A 15 4.83 5.56 -19.71
C PRO A 15 3.67 4.95 -18.93
N SER A 16 3.73 5.01 -17.60
CA SER A 16 2.64 4.58 -16.70
C SER A 16 2.17 3.14 -16.92
N PHE A 17 3.04 2.23 -17.40
CA PHE A 17 2.69 0.84 -17.69
C PHE A 17 2.02 0.15 -16.50
N TRP A 18 2.71 0.08 -15.35
CA TRP A 18 2.17 -0.58 -14.17
C TRP A 18 0.96 0.13 -13.57
N LEU A 19 0.93 1.46 -13.57
CA LEU A 19 -0.26 2.20 -13.17
C LEU A 19 -1.47 1.79 -14.03
N THR A 20 -1.29 1.67 -15.35
CA THR A 20 -2.34 1.23 -16.27
C THR A 20 -2.80 -0.19 -15.96
N VAL A 21 -1.86 -1.12 -15.75
CA VAL A 21 -2.19 -2.50 -15.36
C VAL A 21 -2.97 -2.53 -14.04
N LEU A 22 -2.48 -1.86 -13.01
CA LEU A 22 -3.09 -1.85 -11.68
C LEU A 22 -4.48 -1.21 -11.67
N LYS A 23 -4.73 -0.19 -12.51
CA LYS A 23 -6.06 0.43 -12.64
C LYS A 23 -7.10 -0.48 -13.28
N ASN A 24 -6.68 -1.50 -14.02
CA ASN A 24 -7.57 -2.50 -14.60
C ASN A 24 -7.80 -3.71 -13.69
N LEU A 25 -7.09 -3.79 -12.55
CA LEU A 25 -7.39 -4.78 -11.52
C LEU A 25 -8.55 -4.26 -10.67
N ASP A 26 -9.70 -4.91 -10.73
CA ASP A 26 -10.86 -4.60 -9.87
C ASP A 26 -10.56 -5.00 -8.41
N SER A 27 -9.90 -4.11 -7.66
CA SER A 27 -9.64 -4.28 -6.23
C SER A 27 -10.39 -3.25 -5.40
N TYR A 28 -11.49 -3.67 -4.76
CA TYR A 28 -12.31 -2.81 -3.91
C TYR A 28 -11.65 -2.48 -2.56
N ASP A 29 -10.77 -3.35 -2.08
CA ASP A 29 -10.15 -3.19 -0.77
C ASP A 29 -9.03 -2.14 -0.77
N TYR A 30 -8.33 -2.00 -1.90
CA TYR A 30 -7.17 -1.11 -2.07
C TYR A 30 -7.36 -0.15 -3.25
N PRO A 31 -8.33 0.79 -3.16
CA PRO A 31 -8.69 1.64 -4.27
C PRO A 31 -7.53 2.59 -4.65
N ILE A 32 -7.26 2.69 -5.95
CA ILE A 32 -6.31 3.66 -6.49
C ILE A 32 -7.02 5.00 -6.69
N ARG A 33 -6.64 6.02 -5.90
CA ARG A 33 -7.18 7.38 -6.04
C ARG A 33 -6.21 8.26 -6.84
N SER A 34 -6.66 9.44 -7.23
CA SER A 34 -5.86 10.39 -8.02
C SER A 34 -4.49 10.75 -7.41
N LYS A 35 -4.35 10.79 -6.09
CA LYS A 35 -3.03 11.01 -5.46
C LYS A 35 -2.14 9.77 -5.51
N ASP A 36 -2.75 8.58 -5.40
CA ASP A 36 -2.03 7.30 -5.49
C ASP A 36 -1.53 7.11 -6.94
N GLU A 37 -2.30 7.52 -7.94
CA GLU A 37 -1.88 7.53 -9.35
C GLU A 37 -0.60 8.33 -9.57
N LEU A 38 -0.45 9.50 -8.92
CA LEU A 38 0.76 10.32 -9.05
C LEU A 38 2.01 9.62 -8.52
N CYS A 39 1.87 8.83 -7.46
CA CYS A 39 2.98 8.05 -6.92
C CYS A 39 3.25 6.80 -7.76
N LEU A 40 2.20 6.10 -8.21
CA LEU A 40 2.31 4.90 -9.05
C LEU A 40 2.89 5.17 -10.44
N LYS A 41 2.97 6.43 -10.89
CA LYS A 41 3.76 6.80 -12.09
C LYS A 41 5.24 6.52 -11.94
N TYR A 42 5.76 6.48 -10.71
CA TYR A 42 7.15 6.16 -10.42
C TYR A 42 7.38 4.65 -10.24
N LEU A 43 6.34 3.81 -10.34
CA LEU A 43 6.45 2.36 -10.26
C LEU A 43 7.06 1.82 -11.56
N SER A 44 8.27 1.29 -11.47
CA SER A 44 9.04 0.79 -12.62
C SER A 44 8.90 -0.72 -12.81
N ASP A 45 8.75 -1.49 -11.73
CA ASP A 45 8.68 -2.96 -11.79
C ASP A 45 7.83 -3.55 -10.67
N ILE A 46 7.23 -4.71 -10.93
CA ILE A 46 6.60 -5.55 -9.90
C ILE A 46 7.16 -6.96 -10.05
N ARG A 47 7.79 -7.48 -9.00
CA ARG A 47 8.39 -8.82 -9.00
C ARG A 47 7.72 -9.72 -7.98
N CYS A 48 7.68 -11.01 -8.29
CA CYS A 48 7.31 -12.06 -7.36
C CYS A 48 8.55 -12.92 -7.08
N ILE A 49 9.01 -12.90 -5.83
CA ILE A 49 10.14 -13.68 -5.36
C ILE A 49 9.59 -14.87 -4.58
N LEU A 50 9.78 -16.07 -5.12
CA LEU A 50 9.39 -17.30 -4.46
C LEU A 50 10.49 -17.73 -3.48
N ASN A 51 10.10 -18.22 -2.30
CA ASN A 51 11.06 -18.86 -1.43
C ASN A 51 11.56 -20.19 -2.01
N PRO A 52 12.78 -20.64 -1.66
CA PRO A 52 13.32 -21.90 -2.13
C PRO A 52 12.38 -23.07 -1.81
N PRO A 53 12.31 -24.09 -2.68
CA PRO A 53 11.41 -25.24 -2.50
C PRO A 53 11.69 -26.05 -1.24
N ASN A 54 12.87 -25.90 -0.62
CA ASN A 54 13.27 -26.61 0.59
C ASN A 54 13.02 -25.81 1.88
N SER A 55 12.37 -24.66 1.80
CA SER A 55 12.00 -23.87 2.97
C SER A 55 10.85 -24.54 3.74
N GLN A 56 10.90 -24.48 5.07
CA GLN A 56 9.89 -25.06 5.95
C GLN A 56 8.47 -24.47 5.74
N THR A 57 8.40 -23.26 5.18
CA THR A 57 7.16 -22.55 4.86
C THR A 57 7.17 -22.20 3.37
N THR A 58 6.08 -22.50 2.67
CA THR A 58 5.91 -22.04 1.29
C THR A 58 5.43 -20.59 1.32
N SER A 59 6.18 -19.69 0.70
CA SER A 59 5.84 -18.27 0.71
C SER A 59 6.43 -17.54 -0.49
N PHE A 60 5.91 -16.35 -0.72
CA PHE A 60 6.39 -15.45 -1.76
C PHE A 60 6.36 -14.00 -1.29
N ILE A 61 7.21 -13.18 -1.90
CA ILE A 61 7.28 -11.74 -1.67
C ILE A 61 6.94 -11.04 -2.98
N LEU A 62 5.96 -10.15 -2.93
CA LEU A 62 5.76 -9.15 -3.98
C LEU A 62 6.64 -7.95 -3.69
N GLU A 63 7.48 -7.58 -4.66
CA GLU A 63 8.31 -6.38 -4.62
C GLU A 63 7.79 -5.36 -5.62
N PHE A 64 7.50 -4.16 -5.16
CA PHE A 64 7.10 -3.02 -5.97
C PHE A 64 8.28 -2.06 -6.05
N HIS A 65 8.92 -2.00 -7.21
CA HIS A 65 10.12 -1.20 -7.44
C HIS A 65 9.73 0.20 -7.93
N PHE A 66 10.14 1.22 -7.19
CA PHE A 66 9.93 2.62 -7.52
C PHE A 66 11.24 3.27 -7.96
N LEU A 67 11.14 4.20 -8.90
CA LEU A 67 12.26 5.02 -9.33
C LEU A 67 12.82 5.82 -8.13
N PRO A 68 14.15 5.93 -7.97
CA PRO A 68 14.76 6.72 -6.89
C PRO A 68 14.37 8.20 -6.88
N SER A 69 13.86 8.73 -8.00
CA SER A 69 13.34 10.11 -8.11
C SER A 69 11.93 10.29 -7.52
N ASN A 70 11.32 9.23 -6.98
CA ASN A 70 10.02 9.27 -6.33
C ASN A 70 10.00 10.27 -5.16
N PRO A 71 9.15 11.32 -5.18
CA PRO A 71 9.11 12.31 -4.13
C PRO A 71 8.26 11.91 -2.91
N PHE A 72 7.53 10.78 -2.97
CA PHE A 72 6.49 10.47 -1.98
C PHE A 72 7.01 9.76 -0.71
N PHE A 73 8.01 8.90 -0.85
CA PHE A 73 8.64 8.15 0.24
C PHE A 73 10.09 7.81 -0.10
N THR A 74 10.87 7.38 0.89
CA THR A 74 12.32 7.17 0.73
C THR A 74 12.69 5.80 0.17
N GLU A 75 11.84 4.79 0.38
CA GLU A 75 12.08 3.43 -0.09
C GLU A 75 12.04 3.35 -1.62
N THR A 76 12.95 2.58 -2.21
CA THR A 76 12.90 2.24 -3.65
C THR A 76 12.15 0.94 -3.91
N ILE A 77 11.90 0.14 -2.88
CA ILE A 77 11.19 -1.14 -2.99
C ILE A 77 10.20 -1.24 -1.84
N LEU A 78 8.92 -1.38 -2.15
CA LEU A 78 7.89 -1.75 -1.17
C LEU A 78 7.60 -3.24 -1.27
N THR A 79 7.47 -3.93 -0.15
CA THR A 79 7.36 -5.39 -0.11
C THR A 79 6.07 -5.85 0.57
N LYS A 80 5.50 -6.93 0.04
CA LYS A 80 4.39 -7.65 0.65
C LYS A 80 4.69 -9.14 0.67
N TYR A 81 4.90 -9.67 1.86
CA TYR A 81 5.14 -11.09 2.12
C TYR A 81 3.80 -11.82 2.30
N TYR A 82 3.74 -13.02 1.73
CA TYR A 82 2.62 -13.96 1.85
C TYR A 82 3.15 -15.34 2.22
N SER A 83 2.64 -15.89 3.31
CA SER A 83 2.76 -17.30 3.67
C SER A 83 1.57 -18.07 3.14
N ILE A 84 1.84 -19.23 2.54
CA ILE A 84 0.84 -20.13 1.97
C ILE A 84 0.83 -21.43 2.75
N ARG A 85 -0.38 -21.85 3.15
CA ARG A 85 -0.67 -23.16 3.72
C ARG A 85 -1.26 -24.10 2.67
N PHE A 86 -0.75 -25.32 2.62
CA PHE A 86 -1.21 -26.38 1.70
C PHE A 86 -1.97 -27.52 2.40
N GLN A 87 -2.11 -27.48 3.72
CA GLN A 87 -2.70 -28.58 4.50
C GLN A 87 -3.99 -28.13 5.18
N SER A 88 -4.96 -29.04 5.24
CA SER A 88 -6.17 -28.90 6.06
C SER A 88 -5.79 -28.84 7.53
N ASN A 89 -6.45 -27.97 8.29
CA ASN A 89 -6.20 -27.78 9.72
C ASN A 89 -6.54 -29.08 10.48
N ASP A 90 -5.56 -29.70 11.15
CA ASP A 90 -5.77 -30.93 11.94
C ASP A 90 -6.83 -30.76 13.05
N SER A 91 -7.11 -29.52 13.44
CA SER A 91 -8.14 -29.18 14.42
C SER A 91 -9.58 -29.32 13.89
N ASN A 92 -9.79 -29.38 12.57
CA ASN A 92 -11.10 -29.65 11.97
C ASN A 92 -10.99 -30.67 10.81
N PRO A 93 -11.07 -31.99 11.10
CA PRO A 93 -10.93 -33.04 10.08
C PRO A 93 -12.08 -33.07 9.05
N TYR A 94 -13.13 -32.28 9.25
CA TYR A 94 -14.23 -32.12 8.28
C TYR A 94 -13.97 -30.99 7.27
N GLN A 95 -12.96 -30.15 7.50
CA GLN A 95 -12.59 -29.10 6.55
C GLN A 95 -11.70 -29.70 5.45
N SER A 96 -12.35 -30.10 4.35
CA SER A 96 -11.67 -30.56 3.15
C SER A 96 -10.77 -29.46 2.57
N TYR A 97 -9.56 -29.83 2.15
CA TYR A 97 -8.62 -28.94 1.46
C TYR A 97 -9.23 -28.38 0.17
N ASP A 98 -9.36 -27.06 0.07
CA ASP A 98 -9.90 -26.34 -1.10
C ASP A 98 -8.80 -25.68 -1.96
N GLY A 99 -7.54 -25.90 -1.62
CA GLY A 99 -6.39 -25.34 -2.32
C GLY A 99 -5.43 -24.56 -1.41
N PRO A 100 -4.35 -23.99 -1.97
CA PRO A 100 -3.39 -23.23 -1.19
C PRO A 100 -4.03 -21.94 -0.65
N GLU A 101 -3.95 -21.73 0.65
CA GLU A 101 -4.54 -20.57 1.32
C GLU A 101 -3.45 -19.64 1.87
N VAL A 102 -3.68 -18.33 1.79
CA VAL A 102 -2.84 -17.36 2.50
C VAL A 102 -3.18 -17.43 3.98
N ASP A 103 -2.23 -17.88 4.80
CA ASP A 103 -2.43 -17.99 6.26
C ASP A 103 -1.77 -16.87 7.05
N TYR A 104 -0.78 -16.20 6.46
CA TYR A 104 -0.15 -15.03 7.03
C TYR A 104 0.29 -14.06 5.94
N CYS A 105 0.14 -12.76 6.19
CA CYS A 105 0.71 -11.75 5.32
C CYS A 105 1.33 -10.62 6.14
N GLN A 106 2.44 -10.09 5.63
CA GLN A 106 3.18 -9.01 6.26
C GLN A 106 3.54 -8.00 5.18
N GLY A 107 3.21 -6.73 5.40
CA GLY A 107 3.65 -5.66 4.52
C GLY A 107 4.94 -5.00 5.00
N CYS A 108 5.18 -3.77 4.56
CA CYS A 108 6.33 -2.99 4.94
C CYS A 108 5.92 -1.60 5.44
N SER A 109 6.71 -1.03 6.33
CA SER A 109 6.53 0.37 6.73
C SER A 109 6.97 1.30 5.59
N ILE A 110 6.18 2.33 5.32
CA ILE A 110 6.47 3.34 4.30
C ILE A 110 6.91 4.63 5.00
N THR A 111 8.10 5.13 4.69
CA THR A 111 8.61 6.37 5.25
C THR A 111 8.24 7.53 4.34
N TRP A 112 7.02 8.05 4.54
CA TRP A 112 6.48 9.16 3.78
C TRP A 112 7.34 10.42 3.93
N THR A 113 7.64 11.09 2.81
CA THR A 113 8.25 12.42 2.83
C THR A 113 7.24 13.45 3.34
N SER A 114 7.75 14.57 3.89
CA SER A 114 6.92 15.61 4.48
C SER A 114 5.79 16.04 3.52
N ASN A 115 4.55 15.98 4.00
CA ASN A 115 3.29 16.30 3.30
C ASN A 115 2.80 15.32 2.21
N HIS A 116 3.46 14.19 1.99
CA HIS A 116 3.08 13.24 0.95
C HIS A 116 2.44 11.95 1.48
N ASN A 117 2.14 11.86 2.77
CA ASN A 117 1.43 10.69 3.29
C ASN A 117 0.06 10.55 2.63
N LEU A 118 -0.06 9.53 1.78
CA LEU A 118 -1.25 9.28 0.98
C LEU A 118 -2.38 8.65 1.79
N THR A 119 -2.09 8.02 2.92
CA THR A 119 -3.08 7.34 3.76
C THR A 119 -3.77 8.29 4.75
N ILE A 120 -3.37 9.57 4.80
CA ILE A 120 -3.88 10.58 5.75
C ILE A 120 -4.37 11.85 5.04
N GLN A 121 -5.56 12.33 5.41
CA GLN A 121 -6.02 13.70 5.12
C GLN A 121 -5.80 14.60 6.31
N LYS A 122 -5.10 15.71 6.11
CA LYS A 122 -5.08 16.82 7.06
C LYS A 122 -6.26 17.75 6.77
N ARG A 123 -7.10 18.01 7.77
CA ARG A 123 -8.20 18.98 7.69
C ARG A 123 -8.20 19.90 8.90
N ASN A 124 -8.57 21.16 8.71
CA ASN A 124 -8.68 22.10 9.83
C ASN A 124 -10.10 22.09 10.39
N ARG A 125 -10.24 21.67 11.65
CA ARG A 125 -11.51 21.77 12.38
C ARG A 125 -11.63 23.17 12.97
N ARG A 126 -12.64 23.91 12.53
CA ARG A 126 -13.02 25.21 13.11
C ARG A 126 -13.65 24.98 14.48
N ILE A 127 -13.09 25.62 15.51
CA ILE A 127 -13.60 25.59 16.89
C ILE A 127 -13.85 27.01 17.35
N ARG A 128 -15.04 27.24 17.91
CA ARG A 128 -15.44 28.51 18.51
C ARG A 128 -15.46 28.38 20.02
N ASN A 129 -14.76 29.27 20.72
CA ASN A 129 -14.85 29.38 22.17
C ASN A 129 -16.25 29.90 22.54
N LYS A 130 -16.96 29.18 23.41
CA LYS A 130 -18.34 29.52 23.80
C LYS A 130 -18.42 30.81 24.63
N THR A 131 -17.38 31.12 25.40
CA THR A 131 -17.34 32.26 26.33
C THR A 131 -16.81 33.51 25.64
N THR A 132 -15.67 33.40 24.95
CA THR A 132 -15.01 34.57 24.32
C THR A 132 -15.40 34.79 22.87
N GLY A 133 -16.14 33.86 22.25
CA GLY A 133 -16.52 33.93 20.84
C GLY A 133 -15.38 33.70 19.84
N ALA A 134 -14.13 33.63 20.31
CA ALA A 134 -12.93 33.49 19.48
C ALA A 134 -12.93 32.20 18.66
N ILE A 135 -12.43 32.28 17.42
CA ILE A 135 -12.36 31.15 16.49
C ILE A 135 -10.91 30.70 16.35
N ARG A 136 -10.68 29.40 16.47
CA ARG A 136 -9.40 28.75 16.18
C ARG A 136 -9.58 27.59 15.22
N PHE A 137 -8.55 27.29 14.44
CA PHE A 137 -8.50 26.13 13.55
C PHE A 137 -7.53 25.12 14.15
N ILE A 138 -8.00 23.90 14.40
CA ILE A 138 -7.17 22.80 14.92
C ILE A 138 -6.94 21.80 13.77
N PRO A 139 -5.70 21.44 13.44
CA PRO A 139 -5.43 20.39 12.47
C PRO A 139 -5.93 19.05 13.01
N VAL A 140 -6.70 18.34 12.20
CA VAL A 140 -7.22 17.01 12.46
C VAL A 140 -6.79 16.13 11.32
N GLU A 141 -6.19 15.00 11.66
CA GLU A 141 -5.80 13.97 10.70
C GLU A 141 -6.91 12.92 10.62
N LYS A 142 -7.28 12.55 9.40
CA LYS A 142 -8.25 11.50 9.13
C LYS A 142 -7.60 10.46 8.22
N SER A 143 -7.58 9.20 8.65
CA SER A 143 -7.19 8.10 7.77
C SER A 143 -8.13 8.02 6.57
N ILE A 144 -7.58 7.86 5.38
CA ILE A 144 -8.32 7.67 4.14
C ILE A 144 -7.78 6.41 3.47
N LYS A 145 -8.70 5.56 3.00
CA LYS A 145 -8.35 4.42 2.13
C LYS A 145 -7.47 4.86 0.97
N SER A 146 -6.41 4.11 0.74
CA SER A 146 -5.42 4.29 -0.33
C SER A 146 -4.96 2.91 -0.81
N PHE A 147 -4.48 2.83 -2.06
CA PHE A 147 -3.75 1.66 -2.54
C PHE A 147 -2.63 1.24 -1.57
N PHE A 148 -1.93 2.19 -0.96
CA PHE A 148 -0.78 1.91 -0.09
C PHE A 148 -1.15 1.27 1.25
N ASP A 149 -2.44 1.21 1.60
CA ASP A 149 -2.90 0.39 2.73
C ASP A 149 -2.65 -1.12 2.47
N PHE A 150 -2.42 -1.50 1.21
CA PHE A 150 -1.98 -2.85 0.84
C PHE A 150 -0.70 -3.29 1.58
N PHE A 151 0.21 -2.36 1.87
CA PHE A 151 1.46 -2.62 2.60
C PHE A 151 1.29 -2.57 4.13
N SER A 152 0.09 -2.32 4.63
CA SER A 152 -0.24 -2.34 6.06
C SER A 152 -1.41 -3.29 6.30
N PRO A 153 -1.21 -4.61 6.09
CA PRO A 153 -2.29 -5.58 6.25
C PRO A 153 -2.84 -5.56 7.68
N PRO A 154 -4.14 -5.86 7.85
CA PRO A 154 -4.71 -6.02 9.18
C PRO A 154 -4.04 -7.19 9.91
N ILE A 155 -3.83 -7.04 11.22
CA ILE A 155 -3.37 -8.13 12.07
C ILE A 155 -4.52 -9.13 12.16
N ILE A 156 -4.31 -10.35 11.68
CA ILE A 156 -5.25 -11.46 11.87
C ILE A 156 -5.18 -11.82 13.35
N PRO A 157 -6.29 -11.75 14.11
CA PRO A 157 -6.30 -12.18 15.50
C PRO A 157 -5.87 -13.65 15.58
N THR A 158 -4.87 -13.94 16.41
CA THR A 158 -4.62 -15.32 16.86
C THR A 158 -5.65 -15.62 17.94
N ASP A 159 -6.45 -16.67 17.73
CA ASP A 159 -7.37 -17.21 18.75
C ASP A 159 -6.64 -17.55 20.06
#